data_AF-A0A0W7TJG2-F1
#
_entry.id   AF-A0A0W7TJG2-F1
#
_cell.length_a   1.000
_cell.length_b   1.000
_cell.length_c   1.000
_cell.angle_alpha   90.00
_cell.angle_beta   90.00
_cell.angle_gamma   90.00
#
_symmetry.space_group_name_H-M   'P 1'
#
loop_
_entity.id
_entity.type
_entity.pdbx_description
1 polymer ?
#
loop_
_entity_poly.entity_id
_entity_poly.type
_entity_poly.pdbx_seq_one_letter_code
_entity_poly.pdbx_strand_id
1 'polypeptide(L)'
;MRPAVEWDALIERKGGYRSVCRARPLRGANVLIDPDDYVCIDIETTGLSPARESIIEIAAYRMREGAMDDAFVSFVRLINM
;
A
#
# COMPACT_ATOMS: atom_id res chain seq x y z
N MET A 1 -24.25 -2.07 -12.63
CA MET A 1 -23.79 -3.44 -12.97
C MET A 1 -22.58 -3.31 -13.90
N ARG A 2 -21.36 -3.56 -13.39
CA ARG A 2 -20.12 -3.61 -14.19
C ARG A 2 -19.73 -5.10 -14.33
N PRO A 3 -19.29 -5.59 -15.49
CA PRO A 3 -18.87 -6.98 -15.60
C PRO A 3 -17.51 -7.16 -14.94
N ALA A 4 -17.34 -8.28 -14.25
CA ALA A 4 -16.06 -8.72 -13.73
C ALA A 4 -15.11 -8.99 -14.90
N VAL A 5 -13.97 -8.31 -14.93
CA VAL A 5 -12.85 -8.66 -15.81
C VAL A 5 -12.25 -9.96 -15.30
N GLU A 6 -12.33 -10.99 -16.13
CA GLU A 6 -11.80 -12.33 -15.89
C GLU A 6 -10.27 -12.28 -15.98
N TRP A 7 -9.58 -12.35 -14.84
CA TRP A 7 -8.12 -12.20 -14.75
C TRP A 7 -7.35 -13.53 -14.88
N ASP A 8 -8.04 -14.65 -15.05
CA ASP A 8 -7.42 -15.99 -14.92
C ASP A 8 -6.92 -16.59 -16.25
N ALA A 9 -7.23 -15.98 -17.40
CA ALA A 9 -6.95 -16.61 -18.71
C ALA A 9 -5.56 -16.34 -19.31
N LEU A 10 -4.65 -15.59 -18.65
CA LEU A 10 -3.43 -15.09 -19.29
C LEU A 10 -2.08 -15.55 -18.69
N ILE A 11 -2.06 -16.49 -17.73
CA ILE A 11 -0.82 -16.89 -17.06
C ILE A 11 -0.20 -18.20 -17.58
N GLU A 12 -0.95 -19.04 -18.31
CA GLU A 12 -0.50 -20.42 -18.58
C GLU A 12 0.29 -20.69 -19.87
N ARG A 13 0.74 -19.69 -20.65
CA ARG A 13 1.56 -19.98 -21.84
C ARG A 13 2.87 -19.21 -21.92
N LYS A 14 3.92 -19.95 -21.52
CA LYS A 14 5.35 -19.84 -21.83
C LYS A 14 6.21 -19.08 -20.83
N GLY A 15 7.13 -19.84 -20.26
CA GLY A 15 8.04 -19.44 -19.20
C GLY A 15 9.02 -18.33 -19.57
N GLY A 16 9.52 -17.72 -18.50
CA GLY A 16 10.53 -16.68 -18.52
C GLY A 16 10.15 -15.59 -17.52
N TYR A 17 10.73 -15.64 -16.32
CA TYR A 17 10.74 -14.51 -15.39
C TYR A 17 11.54 -13.37 -16.04
N ARG A 18 10.88 -12.57 -16.88
CA ARG A 18 11.35 -11.24 -17.27
C ARG A 18 10.74 -10.27 -16.27
N SER A 19 11.57 -9.44 -15.66
CA SER A 19 11.14 -8.25 -14.93
C SER A 19 10.33 -7.37 -15.87
N VAL A 20 9.01 -7.54 -15.87
CA VAL A 20 8.09 -6.66 -16.57
C VAL A 20 8.08 -5.37 -15.77
N CYS A 21 8.83 -4.36 -16.21
CA CYS A 21 8.52 -2.98 -15.86
C CYS A 21 7.13 -2.70 -16.43
N ARG A 22 6.08 -3.04 -15.67
CA ARG A 22 4.68 -2.84 -16.05
C ARG A 22 4.51 -1.34 -16.30
N ALA A 23 4.22 -0.97 -17.54
CA ALA A 23 3.69 0.35 -17.84
C ALA A 23 2.47 0.56 -16.93
N ARG A 24 2.55 1.53 -16.03
CA ARG A 24 1.44 1.91 -15.15
C ARG A 24 0.56 2.82 -16.01
N PRO A 25 -0.60 2.37 -16.51
CA PRO A 25 -1.38 3.10 -17.51
C PRO A 25 -1.80 4.51 -17.06
N LEU A 26 -1.77 4.75 -15.75
CA LEU A 26 -2.15 6.00 -15.10
C LEU A 26 -0.97 6.75 -14.47
N ARG A 27 0.29 6.35 -14.71
CA ARG A 27 1.46 7.06 -14.17
C ARG A 27 1.53 8.46 -14.78
N GLY A 28 1.47 9.48 -13.93
CA GLY A 28 1.53 10.89 -14.35
C GLY A 28 0.19 11.50 -14.74
N ALA A 29 -0.87 10.71 -14.81
CA ALA A 29 -2.22 11.27 -14.74
C ALA A 29 -2.44 11.67 -13.27
N ASN A 30 -2.86 12.92 -13.02
CA ASN A 30 -3.34 13.36 -11.70
C ASN A 30 -4.65 12.62 -11.39
N VAL A 31 -4.51 11.34 -11.08
CA VAL A 31 -5.56 10.46 -10.63
C VAL A 31 -5.61 10.67 -9.12
N LEU A 32 -6.19 11.81 -8.73
CA LEU A 32 -6.75 11.97 -7.40
C LEU A 32 -7.94 11.02 -7.34
N ILE A 33 -7.65 9.73 -7.12
CA ILE A 33 -8.64 8.78 -6.67
C ILE A 33 -9.05 9.27 -5.29
N ASP A 34 -10.32 9.57 -5.14
CA ASP A 34 -11.00 9.63 -3.85
C ASP A 34 -11.62 8.25 -3.65
N PRO A 35 -10.89 7.29 -3.05
CA PRO A 35 -11.40 5.95 -2.90
C PRO A 35 -12.39 5.93 -1.74
N ASP A 36 -13.54 5.31 -1.92
CA ASP A 36 -14.47 5.06 -0.81
C ASP A 36 -13.92 4.05 0.20
N ASP A 37 -12.81 3.35 -0.10
CA ASP A 37 -12.17 2.34 0.77
C ASP A 37 -10.64 2.50 0.72
N TYR A 38 -10.04 2.91 1.84
CA TYR A 38 -8.59 3.10 1.96
C TYR A 38 -8.10 2.97 3.39
N VAL A 39 -6.78 3.01 3.56
CA VAL A 39 -6.14 3.04 4.87
C VAL A 39 -5.27 4.29 4.97
N CYS A 40 -5.54 5.12 5.97
CA CYS A 40 -4.62 6.18 6.40
C CYS A 40 -3.51 5.53 7.22
N ILE A 41 -2.25 5.72 6.83
CA ILE A 41 -1.09 5.17 7.55
C ILE A 41 -0.20 6.32 7.99
N ASP A 42 0.23 6.25 9.24
CA ASP A 42 1.23 7.13 9.83
C ASP A 42 2.31 6.31 10.55
N ILE A 43 3.55 6.80 10.52
CA ILE A 43 4.70 6.17 11.18
C ILE A 43 5.52 7.21 11.92
N GLU A 44 6.01 6.82 13.10
CA GLU A 44 6.96 7.63 13.85
C GLU A 44 8.31 6.91 13.92
N THR A 45 9.39 7.68 13.83
CA THR A 45 10.76 7.16 13.76
C THR A 45 11.67 7.77 14.81
N THR A 46 12.81 7.13 15.09
CA THR A 46 13.85 7.70 15.98
C THR A 46 14.54 8.95 15.39
N GLY A 47 14.35 9.24 14.10
CA GLY A 47 14.89 10.42 13.43
C GLY A 47 14.66 10.41 11.91
N LEU A 48 15.38 11.29 11.20
CA LEU A 48 15.11 11.61 9.79
C LEU A 48 15.86 10.76 8.76
N SER A 49 16.78 9.87 9.18
CA SER A 49 17.63 9.11 8.25
C SER A 49 17.14 7.66 8.10
N PRO A 50 16.50 7.27 6.98
CA PRO A 50 15.99 5.91 6.80
C PRO A 50 17.07 4.81 6.89
N ALA A 51 18.33 5.16 6.59
CA ALA A 51 19.46 4.23 6.65
C ALA A 51 19.99 3.98 8.07
N ARG A 52 19.57 4.78 9.06
CA ARG A 52 20.13 4.77 10.42
C ARG A 52 19.07 4.67 11.51
N GLU A 53 17.85 5.12 11.21
CA GLU A 53 16.78 5.25 12.18
C GLU A 53 15.79 4.10 12.07
N SER A 54 15.09 3.84 13.17
CA SER A 54 14.12 2.75 13.30
C SER A 54 12.71 3.32 13.46
N ILE A 55 11.71 2.54 13.04
CA ILE A 55 10.30 2.83 13.34
C ILE A 55 10.04 2.53 14.81
N ILE A 56 9.33 3.44 15.48
CA ILE A 56 8.93 3.31 16.89
C ILE A 56 7.42 3.23 17.09
N GLU A 57 6.63 3.64 16.09
CA GLU A 57 5.17 3.52 16.11
C GLU A 57 4.62 3.29 14.71
N ILE A 58 3.53 2.52 14.62
CA ILE A 58 2.73 2.37 13.42
C ILE A 58 1.26 2.65 13.79
N ALA A 59 0.63 3.58 13.08
CA ALA A 59 -0.80 3.84 13.16
C ALA A 59 -1.45 3.62 11.79
N ALA A 60 -2.56 2.89 11.77
CA ALA A 60 -3.34 2.62 10.57
C ALA A 60 -4.84 2.72 10.87
N TYR A 61 -5.55 3.50 10.06
CA TYR A 61 -6.99 3.70 10.17
C TYR A 61 -7.66 3.30 8.87
N ARG A 62 -8.56 2.33 8.92
CA ARG A 62 -9.33 1.94 7.75
C ARG A 62 -10.52 2.89 7.62
N MET A 63 -10.64 3.45 6.42
CA MET A 63 -11.62 4.46 6.03
C MET A 63 -12.55 3.85 5.00
N ARG A 64 -13.86 3.85 5.29
CA ARG A 64 -14.93 3.42 4.39
C ARG A 64 -16.00 4.49 4.31
N GLU A 65 -16.37 4.90 3.10
CA GLU A 65 -17.44 5.89 2.83
C GLU A 65 -17.27 7.17 3.66
N GLY A 66 -16.02 7.63 3.82
CA GLY A 66 -15.68 8.83 4.57
C GLY A 66 -15.65 8.67 6.10
N ALA A 67 -15.85 7.47 6.64
CA ALA A 67 -15.80 7.19 8.08
C ALA A 67 -14.73 6.16 8.43
N MET A 68 -14.19 6.24 9.64
CA MET A 68 -13.27 5.23 10.18
C MET A 68 -14.06 4.01 10.65
N ASP A 69 -13.73 2.81 10.14
CA ASP A 69 -14.39 1.55 10.54
C ASP A 69 -13.48 0.61 11.34
N ASP A 70 -12.17 0.87 11.38
CA ASP A 70 -11.19 0.06 12.11
C ASP A 70 -9.90 0.83 12.38
N ALA A 71 -9.14 0.40 13.40
CA ALA A 71 -7.88 1.02 13.78
C ALA A 71 -6.86 -0.01 14.29
N PHE A 72 -5.62 0.18 13.88
CA PHE A 72 -4.44 -0.49 14.44
C PHE A 72 -3.44 0.56 14.89
N VAL A 73 -3.06 0.54 16.17
CA VAL A 73 -2.04 1.43 16.73
C VAL A 73 -1.11 0.60 17.60
N SER A 74 0.19 0.66 17.34
CA SER A 74 1.16 -0.13 18.08
C SER A 74 2.54 0.52 18.13
N PHE A 75 3.14 0.50 19.32
CA PHE A 75 4.56 0.79 19.48
C PHE A 75 5.42 -0.38 18.99
N VAL A 76 6.51 -0.06 18.31
CA VAL A 76 7.45 -1.03 17.77
C VAL A 76 8.64 -1.17 18.71
N ARG A 77 8.99 -2.42 19.03
CA ARG A 77 10.18 -2.71 19.85
C ARG A 77 11.44 -2.60 19.00
N LEU A 78 12.42 -1.83 19.47
CA LEU A 78 13.77 -1.81 18.89
C LEU A 78 14.46 -3.16 19.13
N ILE A 79 15.02 -3.74 18.07
CA ILE A 79 15.63 -5.08 18.10
C ILE A 79 17.16 -5.06 18.09
N ASN A 80 17.81 -3.95 17.71
CA ASN A 80 19.28 -3.84 17.63
C ASN A 80 19.77 -2.46 18.09
N MET A 81 19.91 -2.24 19.41
CA MET A 81 20.52 -1.02 19.95
C MET A 81 21.85 -1.34 20.64
#